data_AF-A0A928EI53-F1
#
_entry.id   AF-A0A928EI53-F1
#
_cell.length_a   1.000
_cell.length_b   1.000
_cell.length_c   1.000
_cell.angle_alpha   90.00
_cell.angle_beta   90.00
_cell.angle_gamma   90.00
#
_symmetry.space_group_name_H-M   'P 1'
#
loop_
_entity.id
_entity.type
_entity.pdbx_description
1 polymer ?
#
loop_
_entity_poly.entity_id
_entity_poly.type
_entity_poly.pdbx_seq_one_letter_code
_entity_poly.pdbx_strand_id
1 'polypeptide(L)'
;MSSFENLRIVDNFYQTSLYFPMPTVIISTLCENGMTNLGPYSLVQPYYVAGKDYYAMLLCCRNSSNTAQNILRNGKCTLNFIDDKPSTFKEAVKLSWPGDKPEEKMPKCNFKLEKSLIEEETGETRPMVLTDAIEAIECTWVRELEGADKFSAGELNGYEPPYNDFNGITSKFGAHFILKVDKILMKKKYADAIINGVRAKDFPALPVDYGYRDSKNFWFHRKTRMRAELLQMRQASLESVRYAADRADDKIKFTDEALKTVLAVPRVFLPLVLRGCVDWAKENGVELITEEHMKIINDKRAKEKAKK
;
A
#
# COMPACT_ATOMS: atom_id res chain seq x y z
N MET A 1 -31.98 -22.97 13.09
CA MET A 1 -30.87 -23.46 12.22
C MET A 1 -30.02 -22.26 11.85
N SER A 2 -28.70 -22.43 11.75
CA SER A 2 -27.80 -21.36 11.30
C SER A 2 -28.18 -20.94 9.87
N SER A 3 -28.05 -19.65 9.53
CA SER A 3 -28.15 -19.16 8.15
C SER A 3 -26.87 -19.41 7.34
N PHE A 4 -25.85 -19.98 7.97
CA PHE A 4 -24.56 -20.29 7.36
C PHE A 4 -24.39 -21.80 7.20
N GLU A 5 -23.86 -22.20 6.04
CA GLU A 5 -23.47 -23.57 5.74
C GLU A 5 -22.00 -23.81 6.10
N ASN A 6 -21.70 -25.03 6.58
CA ASN A 6 -20.34 -25.44 6.90
C ASN A 6 -19.62 -25.94 5.63
N LEU A 7 -18.49 -25.33 5.28
CA LEU A 7 -17.66 -25.73 4.15
C LEU A 7 -16.32 -26.32 4.62
N ARG A 8 -15.84 -27.36 3.94
CA ARG A 8 -14.57 -28.03 4.26
C ARG A 8 -13.37 -27.11 4.03
N ILE A 9 -12.41 -27.17 4.95
CA ILE A 9 -11.09 -26.55 4.84
C ILE A 9 -10.15 -27.51 4.08
N VAL A 10 -9.45 -26.99 3.07
CA VAL A 10 -8.48 -27.73 2.23
C VAL A 10 -7.25 -26.85 1.95
N ASP A 11 -6.17 -27.43 1.42
CA ASP A 11 -4.99 -26.66 1.04
C ASP A 11 -5.32 -25.58 0.00
N ASN A 12 -4.66 -24.43 0.10
CA ASN A 12 -4.99 -23.21 -0.65
C ASN A 12 -6.45 -22.76 -0.45
N PHE A 13 -7.00 -22.94 0.76
CA PHE A 13 -8.38 -22.59 1.14
C PHE A 13 -8.82 -21.19 0.70
N TYR A 14 -7.91 -20.23 0.64
CA TYR A 14 -8.20 -18.85 0.21
C TYR A 14 -8.63 -18.79 -1.27
N GLN A 15 -8.22 -19.75 -2.11
CA GLN A 15 -8.68 -19.88 -3.49
C GLN A 15 -9.90 -20.80 -3.60
N THR A 16 -9.91 -21.92 -2.88
CA THR A 16 -10.90 -22.99 -3.08
C THR A 16 -12.14 -22.88 -2.20
N SER A 17 -12.01 -22.29 -1.02
CA SER A 17 -13.02 -22.34 0.05
C SER A 17 -13.52 -20.95 0.50
N LEU A 18 -12.98 -19.85 -0.03
CA LEU A 18 -13.35 -18.49 0.36
C LEU A 18 -13.55 -17.61 -0.84
N TYR A 19 -14.59 -16.76 -0.85
CA TYR A 19 -14.65 -15.58 -1.73
C TYR A 19 -13.85 -14.42 -1.11
N PHE A 20 -12.55 -14.64 -0.93
CA PHE A 20 -11.64 -13.66 -0.36
C PHE A 20 -11.13 -12.71 -1.46
N PRO A 21 -11.44 -11.41 -1.38
CA PRO A 21 -10.97 -10.44 -2.38
C PRO A 21 -9.47 -10.18 -2.14
N MET A 22 -8.66 -10.44 -3.15
CA MET A 22 -7.21 -10.23 -3.06
C MET A 22 -6.75 -9.16 -4.04
N PRO A 23 -5.72 -8.36 -3.69
CA PRO A 23 -5.06 -7.53 -4.68
C PRO A 23 -4.37 -8.40 -5.75
N THR A 24 -4.09 -7.85 -6.92
CA THR A 24 -3.15 -8.46 -7.88
C THR A 24 -1.93 -7.58 -8.01
N VAL A 25 -0.79 -8.08 -7.54
CA VAL A 25 0.49 -7.35 -7.53
C VAL A 25 1.51 -8.13 -8.34
N ILE A 26 2.26 -7.45 -9.20
CA ILE A 26 3.44 -8.02 -9.87
C ILE A 26 4.66 -7.72 -9.00
N ILE A 27 5.33 -8.75 -8.53
CA ILE A 27 6.53 -8.62 -7.71
C ILE A 27 7.77 -8.78 -8.59
N SER A 28 8.56 -7.70 -8.66
CA SER A 28 9.90 -7.71 -9.26
C SER A 28 10.92 -8.20 -8.24
N THR A 29 11.84 -9.06 -8.68
CA THR A 29 12.97 -9.58 -7.87
C THR A 29 14.21 -9.75 -8.75
N LEU A 30 15.38 -9.84 -8.14
CA LEU A 30 16.63 -10.05 -8.89
C LEU A 30 17.01 -11.53 -8.93
N CYS A 31 17.21 -12.06 -10.13
CA CYS A 31 17.88 -13.34 -10.35
C CYS A 31 19.37 -13.24 -9.95
N GLU A 32 20.04 -14.39 -9.85
CA GLU A 32 21.46 -14.47 -9.51
C GLU A 32 22.36 -13.73 -10.52
N ASN A 33 21.99 -13.72 -11.80
CA ASN A 33 22.68 -12.98 -12.86
C ASN A 33 22.31 -11.49 -12.92
N GLY A 34 21.54 -10.97 -11.96
CA GLY A 34 21.08 -9.57 -11.92
C GLY A 34 19.87 -9.26 -12.81
N MET A 35 19.35 -10.21 -13.59
CA MET A 35 18.13 -10.00 -14.37
C MET A 35 16.91 -9.82 -13.46
N THR A 36 16.00 -8.90 -13.81
CA THR A 36 14.73 -8.77 -13.10
C THR A 36 13.76 -9.87 -13.51
N ASN A 37 13.29 -10.66 -12.54
CA ASN A 37 12.19 -11.61 -12.66
C ASN A 37 10.88 -11.01 -12.14
N LEU A 38 9.78 -11.26 -12.85
CA LEU A 38 8.42 -10.87 -12.46
C LEU A 38 7.57 -12.09 -12.07
N GLY A 39 6.81 -11.99 -10.99
CA GLY A 39 5.79 -12.97 -10.62
C GLY A 39 4.52 -12.30 -10.07
N PRO A 40 3.32 -12.77 -10.43
CA PRO A 40 2.06 -12.27 -9.89
C PRO A 40 1.76 -12.89 -8.52
N TYR A 41 1.31 -12.07 -7.57
CA TYR A 41 0.94 -12.49 -6.22
C TYR A 41 -0.30 -11.76 -5.73
N SER A 42 -1.12 -12.50 -4.98
CA SER A 42 -2.36 -11.97 -4.39
C SER A 42 -2.34 -11.94 -2.86
N LEU A 43 -1.48 -12.75 -2.23
CA LEU A 43 -1.28 -12.74 -0.77
C LEU A 43 -0.23 -11.71 -0.35
N VAL A 44 -0.56 -10.44 -0.58
CA VAL A 44 0.25 -9.28 -0.23
C VAL A 44 -0.61 -8.30 0.55
N GLN A 45 -0.18 -7.93 1.76
CA GLN A 45 -0.97 -7.04 2.62
C GLN A 45 -0.07 -6.20 3.56
N PRO A 46 -0.54 -5.03 4.04
CA PRO A 46 0.17 -4.28 5.07
C PRO A 46 0.40 -5.12 6.34
N TYR A 47 1.56 -4.95 6.97
CA TYR A 47 1.94 -5.65 8.19
C TYR A 47 2.19 -4.68 9.34
N TYR A 48 3.24 -3.85 9.27
CA TYR A 48 3.45 -2.78 10.24
C TYR A 48 2.82 -1.49 9.75
N VAL A 49 1.77 -1.05 10.47
CA VAL A 49 0.93 0.10 10.10
C VAL A 49 1.24 1.34 10.93
N ALA A 50 1.53 1.20 12.22
CA ALA A 50 1.86 2.31 13.12
C ALA A 50 2.63 1.82 14.35
N GLY A 51 3.36 2.73 15.01
CA GLY A 51 4.03 2.46 16.30
C GLY A 51 5.35 1.68 16.20
N LYS A 52 5.89 1.50 14.99
CA LYS A 52 7.23 0.98 14.72
C LYS A 52 8.08 2.07 14.06
N ASP A 53 9.39 1.89 14.12
CA ASP A 53 10.40 2.72 13.46
C ASP A 53 10.41 2.56 11.93
N TYR A 54 9.75 1.53 11.40
CA TYR A 54 9.51 1.33 9.97
C TYR A 54 8.13 0.73 9.68
N TYR A 55 7.68 0.92 8.44
CA TYR A 55 6.48 0.28 7.89
C TYR A 55 6.85 -0.95 7.07
N ALA A 56 5.95 -1.92 7.01
CA ALA A 56 6.22 -3.17 6.31
C ALA A 56 4.98 -3.76 5.63
N MET A 57 5.21 -4.49 4.55
CA MET A 57 4.26 -5.36 3.87
C MET A 57 4.55 -6.82 4.22
N LEU A 58 3.56 -7.69 4.15
CA LEU A 58 3.69 -9.14 4.23
C LEU A 58 3.44 -9.73 2.84
N LEU A 59 4.37 -10.56 2.38
CA LEU A 59 4.17 -11.46 1.24
C LEU A 59 4.10 -12.90 1.75
N CYS A 60 3.00 -13.60 1.44
CA CYS A 60 2.91 -15.04 1.59
C CYS A 60 3.02 -15.72 0.22
N CYS A 61 3.92 -16.68 0.06
CA CYS A 61 4.10 -17.36 -1.21
C CYS A 61 4.63 -18.78 -1.05
N ARG A 62 4.64 -19.53 -2.17
CA ARG A 62 5.34 -20.80 -2.23
C ARG A 62 6.84 -20.56 -2.20
N ASN A 63 7.54 -21.27 -1.32
CA ASN A 63 8.98 -21.12 -1.13
C ASN A 63 9.78 -21.53 -2.38
N SER A 64 9.23 -22.40 -3.24
CA SER A 64 9.86 -22.81 -4.52
C SER A 64 9.69 -21.81 -5.67
N SER A 65 8.96 -20.71 -5.48
CA SER A 65 8.80 -19.70 -6.54
C SER A 65 10.11 -18.95 -6.81
N ASN A 66 10.35 -18.56 -8.07
CA ASN A 66 11.50 -17.73 -8.44
C ASN A 66 11.59 -16.46 -7.57
N THR A 67 10.45 -15.84 -7.27
CA THR A 67 10.37 -14.65 -6.40
C THR A 67 10.86 -14.96 -4.99
N ALA A 68 10.36 -16.03 -4.36
CA ALA A 68 10.80 -16.41 -3.01
C ALA A 68 12.29 -16.72 -2.97
N GLN A 69 12.79 -17.48 -3.94
CA GLN A 69 14.19 -17.85 -4.05
C GLN A 69 15.08 -16.62 -4.26
N ASN A 70 14.63 -15.65 -5.04
CA ASN A 70 15.34 -14.40 -5.22
C ASN A 70 15.35 -13.54 -3.95
N ILE A 71 14.22 -13.44 -3.22
CA ILE A 71 14.17 -12.73 -1.94
C ILE A 71 15.06 -13.40 -0.90
N LEU A 72 15.09 -14.73 -0.82
CA LEU A 72 16.00 -15.45 0.08
C LEU A 72 17.47 -15.13 -0.23
N ARG A 73 17.80 -14.94 -1.51
CA ARG A 73 19.18 -14.67 -1.97
C ARG A 73 19.63 -13.23 -1.70
N ASN A 74 18.83 -12.24 -2.07
CA ASN A 74 19.25 -10.83 -2.04
C ASN A 74 18.39 -9.92 -1.15
N GLY A 75 17.22 -10.39 -0.73
CA GLY A 75 16.32 -9.64 0.15
C GLY A 75 15.66 -8.43 -0.48
N LYS A 76 15.73 -8.22 -1.80
CA LYS A 76 15.19 -7.03 -2.48
C LYS A 76 14.02 -7.41 -3.38
N CYS A 77 12.92 -6.66 -3.28
CA CYS A 77 11.78 -6.82 -4.17
C CYS A 77 11.05 -5.48 -4.40
N THR A 78 10.29 -5.41 -5.48
CA THR A 78 9.37 -4.29 -5.75
C THR A 78 7.97 -4.82 -5.94
N LEU A 79 7.00 -4.28 -5.19
CA LEU A 79 5.58 -4.60 -5.30
C LEU A 79 4.92 -3.65 -6.29
N ASN A 80 4.57 -4.10 -7.49
CA ASN A 80 3.98 -3.26 -8.54
C ASN A 80 2.48 -3.49 -8.67
N PHE A 81 1.68 -2.45 -8.47
CA PHE A 81 0.23 -2.50 -8.55
C PHE A 81 -0.22 -2.20 -9.98
N ILE A 82 -0.85 -3.18 -10.62
CA ILE A 82 -1.25 -3.14 -12.03
C ILE A 82 -2.68 -2.64 -12.19
N ASP A 83 -3.04 -2.19 -13.40
CA ASP A 83 -4.41 -1.79 -13.72
C ASP A 83 -5.33 -2.99 -14.00
N ASP A 84 -6.64 -2.72 -14.01
CA ASP A 84 -7.67 -3.72 -14.24
C ASP A 84 -7.94 -4.04 -15.72
N LYS A 85 -7.07 -3.61 -16.64
CA LYS A 85 -7.29 -3.87 -18.07
C LYS A 85 -7.20 -5.37 -18.33
N PRO A 86 -8.08 -5.94 -19.17
CA PRO A 86 -8.03 -7.36 -19.52
C PRO A 86 -6.67 -7.81 -20.10
N SER A 87 -5.99 -6.96 -20.86
CA SER A 87 -4.64 -7.24 -21.39
C SER A 87 -3.59 -7.38 -20.28
N THR A 88 -3.65 -6.49 -19.30
CA THR A 88 -2.74 -6.46 -18.14
C THR A 88 -2.94 -7.71 -17.27
N PHE A 89 -4.20 -8.07 -16.99
CA PHE A 89 -4.51 -9.28 -16.24
C PHE A 89 -4.13 -10.55 -17.00
N LYS A 90 -4.37 -10.61 -18.32
CA LYS A 90 -3.95 -11.73 -19.16
C LYS A 90 -2.43 -11.92 -19.12
N GLU A 91 -1.66 -10.83 -19.12
CA GLU A 91 -0.22 -10.87 -18.98
C GLU A 91 0.22 -11.38 -17.60
N ALA A 92 -0.44 -10.93 -16.52
CA ALA A 92 -0.20 -11.44 -15.18
C ALA A 92 -0.44 -12.96 -15.10
N VAL A 93 -1.56 -13.46 -15.63
CA VAL A 93 -1.85 -14.90 -15.68
C VAL A 93 -0.81 -15.67 -16.49
N LYS A 94 -0.31 -15.12 -17.61
CA LYS A 94 0.76 -15.74 -18.38
C LYS A 94 2.03 -15.95 -17.54
N LEU A 95 2.35 -15.02 -16.64
CA LEU A 95 3.52 -15.09 -15.77
C LEU A 95 3.34 -15.98 -14.52
N SER A 96 2.14 -16.50 -14.27
CA SER A 96 1.85 -17.33 -13.08
C SER A 96 2.14 -18.82 -13.28
N TRP A 97 2.57 -19.24 -14.48
CA TRP A 97 2.80 -20.65 -14.78
C TRP A 97 3.90 -21.23 -13.89
N PRO A 98 3.61 -22.30 -13.12
CA PRO A 98 4.61 -22.92 -12.25
C PRO A 98 5.78 -23.51 -13.04
N GLY A 99 7.00 -23.23 -12.59
CA GLY A 99 8.22 -23.80 -13.16
C GLY A 99 8.83 -23.03 -14.33
N ASP A 100 8.16 -21.99 -14.85
CA ASP A 100 8.73 -21.12 -15.88
C ASP A 100 10.00 -20.44 -15.38
N LYS A 101 11.09 -20.65 -16.11
CA LYS A 101 12.37 -20.02 -15.78
C LYS A 101 12.34 -18.55 -16.18
N PRO A 102 12.95 -17.65 -15.39
CA PRO A 102 13.05 -16.24 -15.75
C PRO A 102 13.61 -16.01 -17.17
N GLU A 103 14.59 -16.79 -17.58
CA GLU A 103 15.26 -16.68 -18.89
C GLU A 103 14.32 -16.99 -20.06
N GLU A 104 13.27 -17.78 -19.83
CA GLU A 104 12.33 -18.23 -20.85
C GLU A 104 11.11 -17.30 -20.95
N LYS A 105 10.61 -16.81 -19.80
CA LYS A 105 9.40 -15.99 -19.74
C LYS A 105 9.66 -14.50 -19.92
N MET A 106 10.78 -13.98 -19.42
CA MET A 106 11.05 -12.54 -19.44
C MET A 106 11.23 -11.97 -20.86
N PRO A 107 11.88 -12.66 -21.83
CA PRO A 107 11.94 -12.18 -23.21
C PRO A 107 10.58 -12.04 -23.90
N LYS A 108 9.55 -12.74 -23.40
CA LYS A 108 8.18 -12.73 -23.92
C LYS A 108 7.24 -11.88 -23.07
N CYS A 109 7.77 -11.17 -22.06
CA CYS A 109 7.01 -10.35 -21.14
C CYS A 109 6.62 -9.01 -21.80
N ASN A 110 5.34 -8.65 -21.71
CA ASN A 110 4.81 -7.41 -22.28
C ASN A 110 4.86 -6.23 -21.30
N PHE A 111 5.16 -6.47 -20.02
CA PHE A 111 5.37 -5.40 -19.06
C PHE A 111 6.64 -4.63 -19.36
N LYS A 112 6.52 -3.30 -19.41
CA LYS A 112 7.66 -2.39 -19.52
C LYS A 112 8.28 -2.15 -18.16
N LEU A 113 9.60 -2.09 -18.14
CA LEU A 113 10.39 -1.91 -16.94
C LEU A 113 11.18 -0.61 -17.01
N GLU A 114 11.26 0.08 -15.88
CA GLU A 114 12.13 1.23 -15.64
C GLU A 114 13.01 0.98 -14.42
N LYS A 115 14.08 1.75 -14.30
CA LYS A 115 15.06 1.57 -13.23
C LYS A 115 14.43 1.90 -11.87
N SER A 116 14.87 1.21 -10.83
CA SER A 116 14.51 1.54 -9.44
C SER A 116 15.00 2.94 -9.11
N LEU A 117 14.17 3.71 -8.41
CA LEU A 117 14.54 5.06 -8.01
C LEU A 117 15.59 5.02 -6.88
N ILE A 118 15.55 3.98 -6.02
CA ILE A 118 16.62 3.74 -5.04
C ILE A 118 17.96 3.45 -5.75
N GLU A 119 17.96 2.61 -6.78
CA GLU A 119 19.18 2.31 -7.53
C GLU A 119 19.72 3.53 -8.27
N GLU A 120 18.85 4.36 -8.85
CA GLU A 120 19.26 5.62 -9.48
C GLU A 120 19.90 6.60 -8.49
N GLU A 121 19.35 6.72 -7.29
CA GLU A 121 19.83 7.67 -6.28
C GLU A 121 21.07 7.17 -5.52
N THR A 122 21.19 5.87 -5.30
CA THR A 122 22.19 5.30 -4.37
C THR A 122 23.22 4.39 -5.04
N GLY A 123 22.93 3.89 -6.25
CA GLY A 123 23.72 2.85 -6.91
C GLY A 123 23.53 1.45 -6.34
N GLU A 124 22.74 1.26 -5.29
CA GLU A 124 22.39 -0.07 -4.76
C GLU A 124 21.55 -0.83 -5.80
N THR A 125 22.02 -1.99 -6.26
CA THR A 125 21.28 -2.80 -7.23
C THR A 125 19.90 -3.20 -6.71
N ARG A 126 18.86 -2.90 -7.48
CA ARG A 126 17.46 -3.18 -7.12
C ARG A 126 16.70 -3.79 -8.31
N PRO A 127 15.65 -4.59 -8.05
CA PRO A 127 14.75 -5.02 -9.09
C PRO A 127 14.11 -3.83 -9.81
N MET A 128 13.95 -3.93 -11.13
CA MET A 128 13.28 -2.90 -11.93
C MET A 128 11.79 -2.75 -11.56
N VAL A 129 11.26 -1.56 -11.82
CA VAL A 129 9.87 -1.16 -11.54
C VAL A 129 9.05 -1.26 -12.82
N LEU A 130 7.77 -1.62 -12.73
CA LEU A 130 6.88 -1.58 -13.89
C LEU A 130 6.55 -0.13 -14.27
N THR A 131 6.93 0.29 -15.48
CA THR A 131 6.69 1.65 -15.98
C THR A 131 5.21 2.03 -15.95
N ASP A 132 4.33 1.09 -16.28
CA ASP A 132 2.89 1.33 -16.35
C ASP A 132 2.14 1.00 -15.04
N ALA A 133 2.86 0.69 -13.95
CA ALA A 133 2.24 0.47 -12.64
C ALA A 133 1.51 1.74 -12.15
N ILE A 134 0.39 1.53 -11.47
CA ILE A 134 -0.37 2.60 -10.82
C ILE A 134 0.43 3.20 -9.67
N GLU A 135 1.00 2.30 -8.87
CA GLU A 135 1.92 2.57 -7.78
C GLU A 135 2.87 1.37 -7.64
N ALA A 136 4.03 1.62 -7.04
CA ALA A 136 5.00 0.60 -6.73
C ALA A 136 5.61 0.83 -5.35
N ILE A 137 5.98 -0.24 -4.66
CA ILE A 137 6.63 -0.17 -3.35
C ILE A 137 7.95 -0.92 -3.44
N GLU A 138 9.05 -0.19 -3.35
CA GLU A 138 10.39 -0.77 -3.27
C GLU A 138 10.64 -1.21 -1.83
N CYS A 139 11.05 -2.48 -1.65
CA CYS A 139 11.12 -3.11 -0.35
C CYS A 139 12.43 -3.86 -0.11
N THR A 140 12.78 -3.98 1.17
CA THR A 140 13.84 -4.88 1.66
C THR A 140 13.23 -5.88 2.65
N TRP A 141 13.54 -7.15 2.49
CA TRP A 141 13.15 -8.19 3.44
C TRP A 141 13.94 -8.01 4.76
N VAL A 142 13.21 -7.97 5.88
CA VAL A 142 13.76 -7.87 7.23
C VAL A 142 14.18 -9.28 7.68
N ARG A 143 15.38 -9.70 7.27
CA ARG A 143 15.86 -11.09 7.41
C ARG A 143 16.17 -11.45 8.86
N GLU A 144 16.62 -10.47 9.63
CA GLU A 144 16.98 -10.59 11.04
C GLU A 144 15.75 -10.88 11.94
N LEU A 145 14.56 -10.52 11.48
CA LEU A 145 13.33 -10.74 12.25
C LEU A 145 13.03 -12.24 12.31
N GLU A 146 12.87 -12.76 13.53
CA GLU A 146 12.66 -14.18 13.80
C GLU A 146 13.84 -15.09 13.37
N GLY A 147 15.05 -14.53 13.23
CA GLY A 147 16.22 -15.30 12.76
C GLY A 147 15.98 -15.96 11.41
N ALA A 148 15.24 -15.29 10.53
CA ALA A 148 14.85 -15.82 9.23
C ALA A 148 16.01 -15.82 8.21
N ASP A 149 17.10 -15.13 8.54
CA ASP A 149 18.37 -15.11 7.82
C ASP A 149 19.08 -16.47 7.77
N LYS A 150 18.72 -17.40 8.66
CA LYS A 150 19.17 -18.81 8.62
C LYS A 150 18.75 -19.55 7.35
N PHE A 151 17.69 -19.10 6.67
CA PHE A 151 17.21 -19.73 5.45
C PHE A 151 17.92 -19.17 4.22
N SER A 152 18.29 -20.07 3.31
CA SER A 152 19.03 -19.76 2.08
C SER A 152 18.25 -20.25 0.85
N ALA A 153 18.44 -19.59 -0.29
CA ALA A 153 17.90 -20.05 -1.56
C ALA A 153 18.56 -21.38 -2.01
N GLY A 154 17.87 -22.13 -2.86
CA GLY A 154 18.36 -23.36 -3.49
C GLY A 154 17.43 -24.56 -3.32
N GLU A 155 16.55 -24.55 -2.33
CA GLU A 155 15.62 -25.66 -2.08
C GLU A 155 14.27 -25.41 -2.75
N LEU A 156 13.85 -26.36 -3.60
CA LEU A 156 12.63 -26.29 -4.43
C LEU A 156 11.62 -27.41 -4.13
N ASN A 157 12.06 -28.48 -3.46
CA ASN A 157 11.24 -29.63 -3.08
C ASN A 157 10.67 -29.52 -1.66
N GLY A 158 10.79 -28.33 -1.08
CA GLY A 158 10.35 -27.99 0.26
C GLY A 158 11.49 -28.06 1.27
N TYR A 159 11.41 -27.16 2.24
CA TYR A 159 12.43 -27.04 3.28
C TYR A 159 12.07 -27.97 4.43
N GLU A 160 13.09 -28.54 5.08
CA GLU A 160 12.91 -29.37 6.27
C GLU A 160 12.82 -28.50 7.55
N PRO A 161 12.16 -28.99 8.61
CA PRO A 161 12.03 -28.26 9.87
C PRO A 161 13.39 -28.03 10.56
N PRO A 162 13.50 -27.07 11.50
CA PRO A 162 12.41 -26.26 12.08
C PRO A 162 11.99 -25.06 11.22
N TYR A 163 10.68 -24.83 11.16
CA TYR A 163 10.09 -23.65 10.52
C TYR A 163 9.99 -22.48 11.50
N ASN A 164 9.93 -21.27 10.95
CA ASN A 164 9.53 -20.07 11.67
C ASN A 164 8.01 -19.91 11.70
N ASP A 165 7.48 -19.11 12.62
CA ASP A 165 6.04 -18.88 12.75
C ASP A 165 5.55 -17.82 11.74
N PHE A 166 6.34 -16.79 11.42
CA PHE A 166 5.84 -15.66 10.62
C PHE A 166 6.80 -15.00 9.62
N ASN A 167 8.10 -15.32 9.62
CA ASN A 167 9.07 -14.75 8.67
C ASN A 167 10.08 -15.79 8.17
N GLY A 168 10.49 -15.72 6.90
CA GLY A 168 11.29 -16.73 6.24
C GLY A 168 10.46 -17.95 5.84
N ILE A 169 10.96 -19.15 6.10
CA ILE A 169 10.26 -20.40 5.80
C ILE A 169 9.34 -20.76 6.96
N THR A 170 8.03 -20.80 6.68
CA THR A 170 6.98 -20.99 7.70
C THR A 170 6.24 -22.32 7.61
N SER A 171 6.49 -23.08 6.56
CA SER A 171 6.08 -24.48 6.43
C SER A 171 6.93 -25.16 5.37
N LYS A 172 6.74 -26.48 5.17
CA LYS A 172 7.46 -27.26 4.16
C LYS A 172 7.47 -26.59 2.79
N PHE A 173 6.35 -26.01 2.36
CA PHE A 173 6.19 -25.40 1.03
C PHE A 173 5.90 -23.89 1.05
N GLY A 174 5.79 -23.29 2.24
CA GLY A 174 5.41 -21.89 2.41
C GLY A 174 6.56 -21.01 2.89
N ALA A 175 6.59 -19.79 2.39
CA ALA A 175 7.44 -18.71 2.89
C ALA A 175 6.61 -17.46 3.16
N HIS A 176 6.97 -16.75 4.23
CA HIS A 176 6.46 -15.44 4.57
C HIS A 176 7.61 -14.44 4.57
N PHE A 177 7.46 -13.30 3.91
CA PHE A 177 8.47 -12.26 3.90
C PHE A 177 7.88 -10.98 4.50
N ILE A 178 8.49 -10.52 5.59
CA ILE A 178 8.24 -9.19 6.15
C ILE A 178 9.09 -8.17 5.40
N LEU A 179 8.45 -7.42 4.52
CA LEU A 179 9.07 -6.53 3.56
C LEU A 179 9.00 -5.09 4.08
N LYS A 180 10.11 -4.57 4.60
CA LYS A 180 10.24 -3.16 4.97
C LYS A 180 10.00 -2.29 3.73
N VAL A 181 9.16 -1.27 3.88
CA VAL A 181 8.90 -0.27 2.86
C VAL A 181 10.07 0.70 2.83
N ASP A 182 10.87 0.66 1.76
CA ASP A 182 11.99 1.60 1.56
C ASP A 182 11.53 2.85 0.82
N LYS A 183 10.69 2.68 -0.22
CA LYS A 183 10.13 3.79 -0.99
C LYS A 183 8.77 3.45 -1.58
N ILE A 184 7.86 4.43 -1.58
CA ILE A 184 6.56 4.36 -2.28
C ILE A 184 6.63 5.26 -3.51
N LEU A 185 6.37 4.68 -4.67
CA LEU A 185 6.32 5.35 -5.97
C LEU A 185 4.87 5.35 -6.44
N MET A 186 4.40 6.46 -7.00
CA MET A 186 3.06 6.51 -7.58
C MET A 186 2.97 7.55 -8.69
N LYS A 187 2.05 7.33 -9.64
CA LYS A 187 1.86 8.30 -10.72
C LYS A 187 1.33 9.62 -10.18
N LYS A 188 1.85 10.74 -10.73
CA LYS A 188 1.57 12.11 -10.26
C LYS A 188 0.08 12.37 -9.98
N LYS A 189 -0.81 11.93 -10.88
CA LYS A 189 -2.27 12.12 -10.70
C LYS A 189 -2.83 11.51 -9.41
N TYR A 190 -2.26 10.39 -8.94
CA TYR A 190 -2.69 9.73 -7.70
C TYR A 190 -2.06 10.38 -6.47
N ALA A 191 -0.78 10.79 -6.57
CA ALA A 191 -0.13 11.60 -5.54
C ALA A 191 -0.88 12.92 -5.30
N ASP A 192 -1.19 13.64 -6.38
CA ASP A 192 -1.96 14.89 -6.35
C ASP A 192 -3.33 14.67 -5.68
N ALA A 193 -4.00 13.55 -5.95
CA ALA A 193 -5.30 13.23 -5.34
C ALA A 193 -5.19 12.95 -3.84
N ILE A 194 -4.14 12.26 -3.39
CA ILE A 194 -3.90 12.03 -1.96
C ILE A 194 -3.62 13.35 -1.24
N ILE A 195 -2.77 14.21 -1.82
CA ILE A 195 -2.33 15.47 -1.21
C ILE A 195 -3.44 16.52 -1.19
N ASN A 196 -4.20 16.64 -2.30
CA ASN A 196 -5.19 17.71 -2.48
C ASN A 196 -6.61 17.29 -2.08
N GLY A 197 -6.80 16.03 -1.70
CA GLY A 197 -8.10 15.46 -1.38
C GLY A 197 -8.70 14.66 -2.54
N VAL A 198 -9.27 13.51 -2.20
CA VAL A 198 -9.77 12.52 -3.17
C VAL A 198 -11.23 12.74 -3.54
N ARG A 199 -11.57 12.51 -4.81
CA ARG A 199 -12.94 12.29 -5.28
C ARG A 199 -13.07 10.87 -5.81
N ALA A 200 -14.30 10.39 -5.98
CA ALA A 200 -14.60 9.06 -6.50
C ALA A 200 -13.88 8.70 -7.83
N LYS A 201 -13.67 9.69 -8.70
CA LYS A 201 -12.97 9.50 -9.98
C LYS A 201 -11.46 9.39 -9.87
N ASP A 202 -10.88 9.86 -8.77
CA ASP A 202 -9.43 9.93 -8.59
C ASP A 202 -8.85 8.57 -8.14
N PHE A 203 -9.69 7.63 -7.70
CA PHE A 203 -9.26 6.28 -7.32
C PHE A 203 -8.82 5.44 -8.53
N PRO A 204 -7.68 4.73 -8.43
CA PRO A 204 -7.16 3.89 -9.50
C PRO A 204 -8.06 2.69 -9.79
N ALA A 205 -8.03 2.23 -11.04
CA ALA A 205 -8.71 1.02 -11.48
C ALA A 205 -7.83 -0.21 -11.20
N LEU A 206 -7.73 -0.61 -9.93
CA LEU A 206 -7.01 -1.80 -9.49
C LEU A 206 -7.91 -3.05 -9.65
N PRO A 207 -7.38 -4.19 -10.13
CA PRO A 207 -8.13 -5.43 -10.17
C PRO A 207 -8.31 -6.02 -8.76
N VAL A 208 -9.44 -6.70 -8.54
CA VAL A 208 -9.65 -7.56 -7.37
C VAL A 208 -9.71 -9.00 -7.84
N ASP A 209 -8.72 -9.80 -7.46
CA ASP A 209 -8.61 -11.21 -7.80
C ASP A 209 -9.40 -12.07 -6.80
N TYR A 210 -10.11 -13.06 -7.33
CA TYR A 210 -10.80 -14.10 -6.60
C TYR A 210 -10.15 -15.47 -6.82
N GLY A 211 -8.98 -15.52 -7.44
CA GLY A 211 -8.14 -16.70 -7.55
C GLY A 211 -8.62 -17.70 -8.60
N TYR A 212 -7.94 -18.84 -8.59
CA TYR A 212 -8.17 -19.97 -9.47
C TYR A 212 -9.17 -20.94 -8.81
N ARG A 213 -10.41 -20.99 -9.33
CA ARG A 213 -11.52 -21.67 -8.62
C ARG A 213 -12.04 -22.93 -9.27
N ASP A 214 -12.02 -22.96 -10.59
CA ASP A 214 -12.64 -23.99 -11.43
C ASP A 214 -11.60 -24.86 -12.11
N SER A 215 -10.36 -24.85 -11.60
CA SER A 215 -9.21 -25.49 -12.23
C SER A 215 -9.01 -25.07 -13.70
N LYS A 216 -9.47 -23.87 -14.08
CA LYS A 216 -9.41 -23.39 -15.46
C LYS A 216 -9.12 -21.90 -15.58
N ASN A 217 -9.80 -21.08 -14.78
CA ASN A 217 -9.81 -19.63 -14.91
C ASN A 217 -9.33 -18.95 -13.63
N PHE A 218 -8.55 -17.89 -13.81
CA PHE A 218 -8.37 -16.87 -12.78
C PHE A 218 -9.48 -15.84 -12.91
N TRP A 219 -10.23 -15.63 -11.83
CA TRP A 219 -11.38 -14.76 -11.80
C TRP A 219 -11.03 -13.42 -11.18
N PHE A 220 -11.27 -12.31 -11.87
CA PHE A 220 -11.04 -10.97 -11.32
C PHE A 220 -12.22 -10.04 -11.58
N HIS A 221 -12.36 -9.05 -10.70
CA HIS A 221 -13.30 -7.95 -10.82
C HIS A 221 -12.55 -6.67 -11.20
N ARG A 222 -13.16 -5.90 -12.10
CA ARG A 222 -12.69 -4.58 -12.51
C ARG A 222 -13.29 -3.51 -11.62
N LYS A 223 -12.62 -2.37 -11.48
CA LYS A 223 -13.16 -1.24 -10.74
C LYS A 223 -14.51 -0.82 -11.32
N THR A 224 -15.48 -0.73 -10.44
CA THR A 224 -16.78 -0.12 -10.70
C THR A 224 -16.83 1.28 -10.08
N ARG A 225 -18.02 1.83 -9.86
CA ARG A 225 -18.20 3.18 -9.31
C ARG A 225 -17.84 3.20 -7.82
N MET A 226 -16.87 4.03 -7.44
CA MET A 226 -16.58 4.31 -6.03
C MET A 226 -17.78 4.98 -5.37
N ARG A 227 -18.16 4.48 -4.20
CA ARG A 227 -19.18 5.08 -3.33
C ARG A 227 -18.48 5.66 -2.12
N ALA A 228 -18.76 6.93 -1.83
CA ALA A 228 -18.30 7.57 -0.61
C ALA A 228 -19.39 7.43 0.43
N GLU A 229 -19.04 6.91 1.60
CA GLU A 229 -19.92 6.97 2.77
C GLU A 229 -19.38 7.99 3.76
N LEU A 230 -20.25 8.91 4.17
CA LEU A 230 -19.89 9.93 5.13
C LEU A 230 -19.78 9.28 6.52
N LEU A 231 -18.64 9.47 7.19
CA LEU A 231 -18.54 9.13 8.60
C LEU A 231 -19.63 9.86 9.38
N GLN A 232 -20.29 9.15 10.30
CA GLN A 232 -21.25 9.77 11.20
C GLN A 232 -20.59 10.96 11.90
N MET A 233 -21.24 12.13 11.83
CA MET A 233 -20.75 13.31 12.52
C MET A 233 -20.86 13.08 14.02
N ARG A 234 -19.72 12.75 14.62
CA ARG A 234 -19.52 12.82 16.07
C ARG A 234 -18.75 14.10 16.35
N GLN A 235 -19.08 14.76 17.45
CA GLN A 235 -18.34 15.93 17.90
C GLN A 235 -16.85 15.56 17.95
N ALA A 236 -16.00 16.33 17.28
CA ALA A 236 -14.57 16.04 17.28
C ALA A 236 -14.05 16.18 18.72
N SER A 237 -13.21 15.23 19.17
CA SER A 237 -12.49 15.43 20.42
C SER A 237 -11.45 16.53 20.24
N LEU A 238 -11.17 17.26 21.32
CA LEU A 238 -10.15 18.31 21.31
C LEU A 238 -8.79 17.75 20.85
N GLU A 239 -8.45 16.52 21.26
CA GLU A 239 -7.24 15.81 20.84
C GLU A 239 -7.18 15.58 19.32
N SER A 240 -8.29 15.18 18.71
CA SER A 240 -8.36 14.98 17.26
C SER A 240 -8.15 16.28 16.49
N VAL A 241 -8.64 17.40 17.01
CA VAL A 241 -8.47 18.73 16.39
C VAL A 241 -7.05 19.22 16.62
N ARG A 242 -6.48 19.03 17.81
CA ARG A 242 -5.07 19.36 18.11
C ARG A 242 -4.11 18.61 17.19
N TYR A 243 -4.32 17.31 17.01
CA TYR A 243 -3.54 16.49 16.09
C TYR A 243 -3.64 16.94 14.61
N ALA A 244 -4.75 17.57 14.21
CA ALA A 244 -4.88 18.14 12.86
C ALA A 244 -4.20 19.51 12.76
N ALA A 245 -4.31 20.34 13.80
CA ALA A 245 -3.69 21.66 13.89
C ALA A 245 -2.16 21.58 13.91
N ASP A 246 -1.59 20.64 14.67
CA ASP A 246 -0.13 20.45 14.77
C ASP A 246 0.52 20.08 13.42
N ARG A 247 -0.26 19.53 12.49
CA ARG A 247 0.17 19.17 11.13
C ARG A 247 -0.20 20.22 10.09
N ALA A 248 -0.94 21.26 10.47
CA ALA A 248 -1.28 22.35 9.56
C ALA A 248 -0.06 23.24 9.30
N ASP A 249 0.82 23.42 10.29
CA ASP A 249 2.05 24.21 10.19
C ASP A 249 3.07 23.80 11.27
N ASP A 250 4.36 23.88 10.93
CA ASP A 250 5.46 23.54 11.83
C ASP A 250 5.68 24.61 12.90
N LYS A 251 5.43 25.89 12.56
CA LYS A 251 5.69 27.05 13.44
C LYS A 251 4.44 27.59 14.09
N ILE A 252 3.35 27.72 13.34
CA ILE A 252 2.11 28.32 13.86
C ILE A 252 1.33 27.30 14.69
N LYS A 253 1.09 27.63 15.96
CA LYS A 253 0.38 26.77 16.92
C LYS A 253 -0.96 27.38 17.32
N PHE A 254 -1.78 26.56 17.96
CA PHE A 254 -3.11 26.94 18.42
C PHE A 254 -3.24 26.66 19.91
N THR A 255 -3.92 27.56 20.62
CA THR A 255 -4.39 27.31 21.99
C THR A 255 -5.56 26.33 21.99
N ASP A 256 -5.77 25.64 23.11
CA ASP A 256 -6.91 24.73 23.26
C ASP A 256 -8.25 25.45 23.11
N GLU A 257 -8.32 26.69 23.60
CA GLU A 257 -9.49 27.57 23.50
C GLU A 257 -9.79 27.89 22.03
N ALA A 258 -8.77 28.17 21.21
CA ALA A 258 -8.93 28.36 19.78
C ALA A 258 -9.46 27.09 19.09
N LEU A 259 -8.90 25.92 19.43
CA LEU A 259 -9.30 24.64 18.85
C LEU A 259 -10.74 24.24 19.24
N LYS A 260 -11.19 24.61 20.44
CA LYS A 260 -12.59 24.41 20.87
C LYS A 260 -13.60 25.08 19.92
N THR A 261 -13.26 26.22 19.33
CA THR A 261 -14.15 26.94 18.40
C THR A 261 -14.41 26.20 17.08
N VAL A 262 -13.58 25.21 16.74
CA VAL A 262 -13.70 24.43 15.50
C VAL A 262 -14.09 22.96 15.74
N LEU A 263 -14.44 22.56 16.97
CA LEU A 263 -14.89 21.19 17.27
C LEU A 263 -16.17 20.78 16.52
N ALA A 264 -17.01 21.76 16.19
CA ALA A 264 -18.24 21.55 15.42
C ALA A 264 -17.99 21.52 13.90
N VAL A 265 -16.79 21.85 13.43
CA VAL A 265 -16.45 21.81 12.00
C VAL A 265 -16.35 20.34 11.56
N PRO A 266 -17.10 19.91 10.54
CA PRO A 266 -16.97 18.54 10.04
C PRO A 266 -15.53 18.25 9.59
N ARG A 267 -15.01 17.05 9.92
CA ARG A 267 -13.62 16.67 9.67
C ARG A 267 -13.12 16.93 8.24
N VAL A 268 -13.99 16.76 7.24
CA VAL A 268 -13.64 17.00 5.82
C VAL A 268 -13.27 18.46 5.53
N PHE A 269 -13.82 19.41 6.29
CA PHE A 269 -13.54 20.84 6.14
C PHE A 269 -12.44 21.33 7.09
N LEU A 270 -12.06 20.52 8.08
CA LEU A 270 -11.11 20.92 9.12
C LEU A 270 -9.73 21.32 8.53
N PRO A 271 -9.12 20.58 7.57
CA PRO A 271 -7.85 21.00 6.97
C PRO A 271 -7.93 22.37 6.28
N LEU A 272 -9.04 22.66 5.58
CA LEU A 272 -9.24 23.93 4.89
C LEU A 272 -9.40 25.08 5.89
N VAL A 273 -10.16 24.85 6.98
CA VAL A 273 -10.34 25.85 8.03
C VAL A 273 -9.01 26.15 8.72
N LEU A 274 -8.29 25.11 9.15
CA LEU A 274 -7.00 25.25 9.83
C LEU A 274 -5.96 25.93 8.93
N ARG A 275 -5.88 25.57 7.65
CA ARG A 275 -4.98 26.22 6.69
C ARG A 275 -5.33 27.69 6.51
N GLY A 276 -6.62 28.04 6.39
CA GLY A 276 -7.04 29.43 6.32
C GLY A 276 -6.72 30.23 7.60
N CYS A 277 -6.73 29.59 8.78
CA CYS A 277 -6.28 30.21 10.02
C CYS A 277 -4.75 30.43 10.04
N VAL A 278 -3.99 29.44 9.56
CA VAL A 278 -2.53 29.54 9.40
C VAL A 278 -2.17 30.64 8.41
N ASP A 279 -2.84 30.73 7.27
CA ASP A 279 -2.60 31.76 6.26
C ASP A 279 -2.86 33.16 6.85
N TRP A 280 -3.97 33.34 7.57
CA TRP A 280 -4.25 34.59 8.28
C TRP A 280 -3.15 34.91 9.31
N ALA A 281 -2.69 33.91 10.07
CA ALA A 281 -1.66 34.12 11.07
C ALA A 281 -0.32 34.51 10.44
N LYS A 282 0.05 33.93 9.28
CA LYS A 282 1.22 34.35 8.49
C LYS A 282 1.09 35.79 7.99
N GLU A 283 -0.08 36.17 7.48
CA GLU A 283 -0.34 37.54 7.01
C GLU A 283 -0.27 38.58 8.14
N ASN A 284 -0.58 38.18 9.38
CA ASN A 284 -0.66 39.08 10.53
C ASN A 284 0.52 38.92 11.51
N GLY A 285 1.54 38.13 11.17
CA GLY A 285 2.73 37.94 12.00
C GLY A 285 2.46 37.25 13.35
N VAL A 286 1.48 36.35 13.40
CA VAL A 286 1.05 35.64 14.61
C VAL A 286 1.58 34.21 14.58
N GLU A 287 2.29 33.78 15.62
CA GLU A 287 2.78 32.40 15.77
C GLU A 287 1.89 31.52 16.67
N LEU A 288 1.06 32.13 17.52
CA LEU A 288 0.11 31.43 18.40
C LEU A 288 -1.32 31.95 18.22
N ILE A 289 -2.18 31.12 17.65
CA ILE A 289 -3.59 31.44 17.40
C ILE A 289 -4.40 31.21 18.69
N THR A 290 -5.01 32.29 19.18
CA THR A 290 -5.86 32.32 20.38
C THR A 290 -7.34 32.33 20.00
N GLU A 291 -8.23 32.15 20.98
CA GLU A 291 -9.68 32.29 20.76
C GLU A 291 -10.05 33.67 20.18
N GLU A 292 -9.35 34.73 20.58
CA GLU A 292 -9.57 36.09 20.07
C GLU A 292 -9.23 36.19 18.58
N HIS A 293 -8.12 35.60 18.15
CA HIS A 293 -7.76 35.51 16.74
C HIS A 293 -8.82 34.76 15.93
N MET A 294 -9.37 33.67 16.49
CA MET A 294 -10.45 32.92 15.84
C MET A 294 -11.73 33.75 15.66
N LYS A 295 -12.07 34.60 16.64
CA LYS A 295 -13.20 35.54 16.52
C LYS A 295 -12.96 36.55 15.39
N ILE A 296 -11.76 37.14 15.30
CA ILE A 296 -11.39 38.08 14.23
C ILE A 296 -11.51 37.42 12.84
N ILE A 297 -11.00 36.19 12.69
CA ILE A 297 -11.06 35.43 11.43
C ILE A 297 -12.51 35.17 11.02
N ASN A 298 -13.36 34.76 11.97
CA ASN A 298 -14.77 34.48 11.71
C ASN A 298 -15.56 35.76 11.37
N ASP A 299 -15.31 36.86 12.07
CA ASP A 299 -15.96 38.14 11.82
C ASP A 299 -15.60 38.71 10.44
N LYS A 300 -14.34 38.57 10.02
CA LYS A 300 -13.89 38.94 8.67
C LYS A 300 -14.67 38.16 7.60
N ARG A 301 -14.80 36.84 7.77
CA ARG A 301 -15.58 35.98 6.86
C ARG A 301 -17.08 36.29 6.87
N ALA A 302 -17.65 36.64 8.02
CA ALA A 302 -19.06 37.04 8.11
C ALA A 302 -19.34 38.36 7.36
N LYS A 303 -18.45 39.35 7.50
CA LYS A 303 -18.52 40.62 6.78
C LYS A 303 -18.34 40.46 5.27
N GLU A 304 -17.47 39.56 4.84
CA GLU A 304 -17.29 39.23 3.40
C GLU A 304 -18.51 38.51 2.81
N LYS A 305 -19.17 37.64 3.58
CA LYS A 305 -20.43 37.00 3.15
C LYS A 305 -21.61 37.97 3.07
N ALA A 306 -21.69 38.96 3.94
CA ALA A 306 -22.76 39.97 3.92
C ALA A 306 -22.64 40.98 2.76
N LYS A 307 -21.48 41.02 2.08
CA LYS A 307 -21.23 41.85 0.90
C LYS A 307 -21.47 41.13 -0.43
N LYS A 308 -21.83 39.84 -0.40
CA LYS A 308 -22.25 39.04 -1.57
C LYS A 308 -23.74 38.81 -1.54
#